data_AF-A0A2P4TCU9-F1
#
_entry.id   AF-A0A2P4TCU9-F1
#
_cell.length_a   1.000
_cell.length_b   1.000
_cell.length_c   1.000
_cell.angle_alpha   90.00
_cell.angle_beta   90.00
_cell.angle_gamma   90.00
#
_symmetry.space_group_name_H-M   'P 1'
#
loop_
_entity.id
_entity.type
_entity.pdbx_description
1 polymer ?
#
loop_
_entity_poly.entity_id
_entity_poly.type
_entity_poly.pdbx_seq_one_letter_code
_entity_poly.pdbx_strand_id
1 'polypeptide(L)'
;MAARGGTSPESSSKTTSCQTHIRSVKPTLSKKQKALVSSGSKVLFKHHSFSLRSFQLSARGQWSMWPAFAAGQTVLRNHKPCSAPEERTCSPRLQKDMLSFLSQPYREIFEFFIDNFKTYKPLLSAIKNEYEATLAHQKETIRALEPLKAMVTTVSEECTQQMLALQEKEKVEINTLKQEKHHLLKFIDNMKEEKSSLQTQVEHLQMSVAEEYTRYLQEYGARKLLLAKLNDMHNEQLNVKQHQAQAVKGEDVVKLTLALKMARQDLTKAQMKLNAMTAEYGDVVPRRHFESLEKKYSDLLQEMKTLRKDFDQLHEEYGTLLEIHRETAEERDSFFTRLQEAERSHTPRPNWAKCSEVIPGGVERWDRLAKGKSSHQLVDVLLEEIGIGVLKEMNAFRGWGKGNKVPVHLRYEGEVKNKKPTKKDVVNILKDVWKEKIALDQQTGERSSLPEFFLSYLQKKYGDASAVEWSYTLYEYMRLCPSNHVMSSFYEILTGKDEEGNPEPFVAKLRSQYVSEKQEYLQELKNSLGDATEVDADDLKAAFCRIDPEISDQTLDAYIGLAYQVRREQPDQEVVPADTILERLRVGDVRRVGPSLRKESTTDFEGE
;
A
#
# COMPACT_ATOMS: atom_id res chain seq x y z
N MET A 1 55.86 -41.36 52.57
CA MET A 1 56.93 -40.84 51.69
C MET A 1 57.15 -41.85 50.57
N ALA A 2 57.55 -41.39 49.38
CA ALA A 2 57.57 -42.08 48.08
C ALA A 2 56.21 -42.17 47.37
N ALA A 3 56.07 -42.14 46.05
CA ALA A 3 56.76 -41.51 44.90
C ALA A 3 55.86 -41.83 43.67
N ARG A 4 56.07 -41.11 42.56
CA ARG A 4 55.23 -40.98 41.36
C ARG A 4 55.11 -42.22 40.44
N GLY A 5 54.02 -42.21 39.64
CA GLY A 5 53.89 -42.79 38.28
C GLY A 5 52.58 -43.59 38.12
N GLY A 6 51.47 -43.04 37.59
CA GLY A 6 51.07 -42.97 36.16
C GLY A 6 50.38 -44.28 35.74
N THR A 7 49.11 -44.41 35.32
CA THR A 7 48.35 -43.73 34.23
C THR A 7 46.82 -44.01 34.35
N SER A 8 45.98 -43.09 33.84
CA SER A 8 44.50 -43.17 33.66
C SER A 8 44.09 -44.04 32.42
N PRO A 9 42.80 -44.17 31.97
CA PRO A 9 41.54 -43.55 32.41
C PRO A 9 40.25 -44.44 32.39
N GLU A 10 39.15 -43.86 32.89
CA GLU A 10 37.79 -43.77 32.30
C GLU A 10 36.57 -43.90 33.25
N SER A 11 35.69 -42.92 33.02
CA SER A 11 34.32 -42.60 33.44
C SER A 11 33.40 -43.69 34.00
N SER A 12 32.77 -43.36 35.14
CA SER A 12 31.42 -43.82 35.47
C SER A 12 30.65 -42.70 36.18
N SER A 13 29.46 -42.36 35.67
CA SER A 13 28.48 -41.54 36.38
C SER A 13 27.20 -42.37 36.58
N LYS A 14 27.00 -42.77 37.84
CA LYS A 14 25.74 -43.29 38.38
C LYS A 14 24.80 -42.13 38.63
N THR A 15 23.51 -42.30 38.34
CA THR A 15 22.45 -41.60 39.06
C THR A 15 21.39 -42.59 39.52
N THR A 16 21.02 -42.43 40.79
CA THR A 16 20.20 -43.31 41.61
C THR A 16 18.77 -42.78 41.63
N SER A 17 17.81 -43.68 41.49
CA SER A 17 16.37 -43.44 41.59
C SER A 17 15.92 -43.41 43.05
N CYS A 18 15.07 -42.44 43.42
CA CYS A 18 14.02 -42.60 44.44
C CYS A 18 12.92 -41.52 44.27
N GLN A 19 11.67 -41.98 44.40
CA GLN A 19 10.38 -41.32 44.15
C GLN A 19 9.99 -40.27 45.20
N THR A 20 9.16 -39.30 44.79
CA THR A 20 8.02 -38.83 45.60
C THR A 20 6.85 -38.34 44.75
N HIS A 21 5.66 -38.73 45.18
CA HIS A 21 4.31 -38.52 44.65
C HIS A 21 3.88 -37.07 44.38
N ILE A 22 3.09 -36.83 43.32
CA ILE A 22 1.95 -35.88 43.33
C ILE A 22 0.75 -36.47 42.56
N ARG A 23 -0.44 -36.25 43.16
CA ARG A 23 -1.77 -36.79 42.91
C ARG A 23 -2.40 -36.40 41.57
N SER A 24 -3.14 -37.36 41.01
CA SER A 24 -4.23 -37.16 40.05
C SER A 24 -5.42 -36.45 40.70
N VAL A 25 -5.92 -35.39 40.07
CA VAL A 25 -7.25 -34.80 40.34
C VAL A 25 -7.99 -34.71 39.01
N LYS A 26 -9.14 -35.38 38.94
CA LYS A 26 -10.15 -35.31 37.86
C LYS A 26 -10.93 -34.00 37.94
N PRO A 27 -11.54 -33.54 36.82
CA PRO A 27 -12.87 -32.98 36.89
C PRO A 27 -13.89 -33.93 36.24
N THR A 28 -14.97 -34.09 36.98
CA THR A 28 -16.21 -34.79 36.69
C THR A 28 -17.02 -34.13 35.58
N LEU A 29 -17.42 -34.91 34.57
CA LEU A 29 -18.58 -34.63 33.71
C LEU A 29 -19.74 -35.53 34.17
N SER A 30 -20.87 -34.93 34.54
CA SER A 30 -22.04 -35.64 35.04
C SER A 30 -22.85 -36.31 33.92
N LYS A 31 -23.31 -37.53 34.21
CA LYS A 31 -24.22 -38.35 33.40
C LYS A 31 -25.66 -37.83 33.42
N LYS A 32 -26.32 -37.88 32.25
CA LYS A 32 -27.70 -38.32 31.90
C LYS A 32 -28.19 -37.43 30.74
N GLN A 33 -28.66 -37.91 29.60
CA GLN A 33 -29.35 -39.16 29.27
C GLN A 33 -28.90 -39.73 27.91
N LYS A 34 -28.92 -41.05 27.84
CA LYS A 34 -28.60 -41.90 26.68
C LYS A 34 -29.86 -42.15 25.84
N ALA A 35 -29.62 -42.31 24.53
CA ALA A 35 -30.30 -43.20 23.57
C ALA A 35 -31.64 -42.75 22.96
N LEU A 36 -31.66 -42.57 21.64
CA LEU A 36 -32.12 -43.63 20.73
C LEU A 36 -31.52 -43.44 19.32
N VAL A 37 -31.32 -44.59 18.70
CA VAL A 37 -30.66 -44.92 17.44
C VAL A 37 -31.51 -44.56 16.21
N SER A 38 -30.84 -44.20 15.11
CA SER A 38 -31.21 -44.38 13.69
C SER A 38 -32.69 -44.31 13.28
N SER A 39 -33.01 -43.35 12.40
CA SER A 39 -33.54 -43.69 11.07
C SER A 39 -33.46 -42.48 10.14
N GLY A 40 -32.98 -42.69 8.92
CA GLY A 40 -33.10 -41.70 7.86
C GLY A 40 -34.56 -41.52 7.44
N SER A 41 -34.92 -40.29 7.07
CA SER A 41 -35.93 -39.97 6.05
C SER A 41 -35.98 -38.46 5.79
N LYS A 42 -35.67 -38.11 4.54
CA LYS A 42 -36.33 -37.14 3.67
C LYS A 42 -37.13 -35.98 4.29
N VAL A 43 -36.72 -34.77 3.87
CA VAL A 43 -37.57 -33.68 3.32
C VAL A 43 -38.56 -33.01 4.29
N LEU A 44 -38.37 -31.72 4.57
CA LEU A 44 -39.24 -30.62 4.10
C LEU A 44 -38.69 -29.27 4.58
N PHE A 45 -38.28 -28.41 3.63
CA PHE A 45 -38.10 -26.98 3.88
C PHE A 45 -39.46 -26.36 4.23
N LYS A 46 -39.55 -25.66 5.37
CA LYS A 46 -40.62 -24.68 5.61
C LYS A 46 -39.99 -23.32 5.86
N HIS A 47 -40.20 -22.46 4.87
CA HIS A 47 -39.96 -21.03 4.91
C HIS A 47 -40.68 -20.38 6.10
N HIS A 48 -39.95 -19.61 6.89
CA HIS A 48 -40.53 -18.46 7.56
C HIS A 48 -39.76 -17.19 7.19
N SER A 49 -40.44 -16.41 6.37
CA SER A 49 -40.20 -15.03 5.99
C SER A 49 -40.17 -14.11 7.21
N PHE A 50 -39.04 -13.45 7.46
CA PHE A 50 -39.02 -12.20 8.22
C PHE A 50 -38.88 -11.03 7.26
N SER A 51 -39.93 -10.21 7.25
CA SER A 51 -40.08 -8.97 6.50
C SER A 51 -39.19 -7.89 7.10
N LEU A 52 -38.20 -7.42 6.33
CA LEU A 52 -37.46 -6.20 6.63
C LEU A 52 -38.27 -5.00 6.11
N ARG A 53 -38.71 -4.14 7.04
CA ARG A 53 -39.14 -2.79 6.72
C ARG A 53 -37.92 -1.92 6.45
N SER A 54 -38.00 -1.25 5.31
CA SER A 54 -37.10 -0.24 4.77
C SER A 54 -36.96 0.99 5.67
N PHE A 55 -35.73 1.40 5.93
CA PHE A 55 -35.38 2.79 6.19
C PHE A 55 -34.27 3.19 5.21
N GLN A 56 -34.65 4.04 4.24
CA GLN A 56 -33.74 4.73 3.35
C GLN A 56 -33.18 5.96 4.07
N LEU A 57 -31.86 6.08 4.17
CA LEU A 57 -31.18 7.37 4.26
C LEU A 57 -29.97 7.36 3.34
N SER A 58 -30.11 8.15 2.27
CA SER A 58 -29.05 8.55 1.36
C SER A 58 -28.31 9.75 1.96
N ALA A 59 -27.01 9.64 2.13
CA ALA A 59 -26.11 10.80 2.18
C ALA A 59 -24.69 10.34 1.82
N ARG A 60 -24.32 10.59 0.55
CA ARG A 60 -22.93 10.66 0.09
C ARG A 60 -22.24 11.80 0.83
N GLY A 61 -21.27 11.48 1.67
CA GLY A 61 -20.25 12.42 2.17
C GLY A 61 -18.88 11.88 1.77
N GLN A 62 -18.08 12.70 1.11
CA GLN A 62 -16.70 12.41 0.73
C GLN A 62 -15.87 12.09 1.98
N TRP A 63 -15.26 10.91 2.01
CA TRP A 63 -14.27 10.55 3.02
C TRP A 63 -12.98 11.29 2.65
N SER A 64 -12.66 12.33 3.41
CA SER A 64 -11.38 13.01 3.35
C SER A 64 -10.28 12.05 3.81
N MET A 65 -9.34 11.78 2.91
CA MET A 65 -8.03 11.20 3.21
C MET A 65 -7.30 12.09 4.24
N TRP A 66 -7.00 11.52 5.41
CA TRP A 66 -5.94 12.03 6.28
C TRP A 66 -4.66 11.22 6.03
N PRO A 67 -3.47 11.85 6.10
CA PRO A 67 -2.24 11.21 5.68
C PRO A 67 -1.77 10.14 6.67
N ALA A 68 -1.28 9.04 6.12
CA ALA A 68 -0.51 8.04 6.83
C ALA A 68 0.80 8.65 7.34
N PHE A 69 0.98 8.72 8.66
CA PHE A 69 2.29 8.97 9.25
C PHE A 69 3.13 7.69 9.13
N ALA A 70 4.19 7.76 8.33
CA ALA A 70 5.24 6.76 8.29
C ALA A 70 5.96 6.73 9.66
N ALA A 71 6.03 5.55 10.24
CA ALA A 71 6.80 5.29 11.45
C ALA A 71 8.30 5.35 11.14
N GLY A 72 9.03 6.18 11.87
CA GLY A 72 10.49 6.11 11.95
C GLY A 72 11.14 7.47 12.13
N GLN A 73 11.35 7.89 13.37
CA GLN A 73 12.67 8.26 13.89
C GLN A 73 12.61 8.71 15.35
N THR A 74 13.72 8.46 16.01
CA THR A 74 14.00 8.45 17.44
C THR A 74 13.84 9.79 18.14
N VAL A 75 13.25 9.72 19.34
CA VAL A 75 13.21 10.76 20.35
C VAL A 75 14.64 11.12 20.78
N LEU A 76 15.06 12.35 20.52
CA LEU A 76 16.03 13.06 21.35
C LEU A 76 15.33 14.28 21.94
N ARG A 77 14.92 14.13 23.21
CA ARG A 77 14.60 15.25 24.09
C ARG A 77 15.85 16.09 24.25
N ASN A 78 15.79 17.37 23.89
CA ASN A 78 16.49 18.43 24.60
C ASN A 78 15.77 19.77 24.39
N HIS A 79 15.65 20.49 25.49
CA HIS A 79 14.79 21.64 25.71
C HIS A 79 15.20 22.90 24.93
N LYS A 80 14.20 23.62 24.41
CA LYS A 80 13.91 25.05 24.63
C LYS A 80 12.59 25.42 23.93
N PRO A 81 11.51 25.78 24.64
CA PRO A 81 10.38 26.44 24.01
C PRO A 81 10.75 27.92 23.81
N CYS A 82 10.88 28.35 22.56
CA CYS A 82 10.87 29.78 22.24
C CYS A 82 9.46 30.31 22.52
N SER A 83 9.37 31.19 23.52
CA SER A 83 8.19 31.98 23.85
C SER A 83 7.76 32.80 22.63
N ALA A 84 6.58 32.54 22.10
CA ALA A 84 5.79 33.56 21.42
C ALA A 84 5.25 34.52 22.51
N PRO A 85 5.15 35.83 22.27
CA PRO A 85 4.64 36.75 23.27
C PRO A 85 3.19 36.36 23.59
N GLU A 86 2.91 36.07 24.86
CA GLU A 86 1.56 35.99 25.39
C GLU A 86 0.88 37.34 25.16
N GLU A 87 0.15 37.46 24.04
CA GLU A 87 -1.01 38.33 24.05
C GLU A 87 -1.96 37.75 25.09
N ARG A 88 -2.02 38.44 26.23
CA ARG A 88 -3.05 38.24 27.25
C ARG A 88 -4.41 38.53 26.63
N THR A 89 -4.94 37.55 25.90
CA THR A 89 -6.33 37.50 25.51
C THR A 89 -7.11 37.24 26.79
N CYS A 90 -7.83 38.28 27.22
CA CYS A 90 -8.81 38.17 28.29
C CYS A 90 -9.74 36.98 27.96
N SER A 91 -9.96 36.06 28.90
CA SER A 91 -10.74 34.86 28.62
C SER A 91 -12.11 35.21 28.02
N PRO A 92 -12.65 34.44 27.06
CA PRO A 92 -13.91 34.78 26.39
C PRO A 92 -15.11 34.88 27.35
N ARG A 93 -15.02 34.29 28.55
CA ARG A 93 -15.98 34.52 29.65
C ARG A 93 -15.86 35.91 30.25
N LEU A 94 -14.64 36.34 30.61
CA LEU A 94 -14.38 37.69 31.13
C LEU A 94 -14.75 38.78 30.11
N GLN A 95 -14.56 38.52 28.81
CA GLN A 95 -14.94 39.45 27.75
C GLN A 95 -16.46 39.57 27.60
N LYS A 96 -17.20 38.45 27.68
CA LYS A 96 -18.68 38.42 27.70
C LYS A 96 -19.25 39.17 28.90
N ASP A 97 -18.66 38.98 30.08
CA ASP A 97 -19.09 39.63 31.32
C ASP A 97 -18.82 41.14 31.29
N MET A 98 -17.65 41.56 30.79
CA MET A 98 -17.28 42.98 30.65
C MET A 98 -18.18 43.72 29.63
N LEU A 99 -18.49 43.11 28.48
CA LEU A 99 -19.43 43.65 27.49
C LEU A 99 -20.86 43.74 28.03
N SER A 100 -21.28 42.77 28.86
CA SER A 100 -22.59 42.82 29.50
C SER A 100 -22.71 43.97 30.50
N PHE A 101 -21.65 44.20 31.30
CA PHE A 101 -21.57 45.26 32.29
C PHE A 101 -21.56 46.66 31.66
N LEU A 102 -20.88 46.84 30.53
CA LEU A 102 -20.88 48.09 29.78
C LEU A 102 -22.23 48.37 29.11
N SER A 103 -22.96 47.35 28.67
CA SER A 103 -24.21 47.53 27.91
C SER A 103 -25.40 48.07 28.72
N GLN A 104 -25.42 47.85 30.04
CA GLN A 104 -26.52 48.30 30.92
C GLN A 104 -26.55 49.83 31.08
N PRO A 105 -25.46 50.52 31.45
CA PRO A 105 -25.41 51.99 31.51
C PRO A 105 -25.81 52.67 30.20
N TYR A 106 -25.36 52.16 29.04
CA TYR A 106 -25.75 52.73 27.74
C TYR A 106 -27.23 52.56 27.43
N ARG A 107 -27.85 51.45 27.86
CA ARG A 107 -29.30 51.23 27.72
C ARG A 107 -30.10 52.23 28.59
N GLU A 108 -29.63 52.51 29.79
CA GLU A 108 -30.23 53.50 30.70
C GLU A 108 -30.08 54.93 30.18
N ILE A 109 -28.90 55.30 29.67
CA ILE A 109 -28.65 56.60 29.04
C ILE A 109 -29.53 56.78 27.80
N PHE A 110 -29.72 55.73 27.00
CA PHE A 110 -30.58 55.79 25.82
C PHE A 110 -32.06 55.96 26.18
N GLU A 111 -32.54 55.36 27.27
CA GLU A 111 -33.89 55.64 27.77
C GLU A 111 -34.06 57.09 28.21
N PHE A 112 -33.10 57.60 28.98
CA PHE A 112 -33.11 59.00 29.38
C PHE A 112 -33.09 59.92 28.17
N PHE A 113 -32.32 59.59 27.13
CA PHE A 113 -32.30 60.32 25.87
C PHE A 113 -33.69 60.31 25.20
N ILE A 114 -34.32 59.14 25.05
CA ILE A 114 -35.66 59.00 24.45
C ILE A 114 -36.72 59.81 25.20
N ASP A 115 -36.68 59.80 26.52
CA ASP A 115 -37.64 60.52 27.37
C ASP A 115 -37.61 62.05 27.16
N ASN A 116 -36.45 62.60 26.78
CA ASN A 116 -36.30 64.03 26.48
C ASN A 116 -36.88 64.44 25.11
N PHE A 117 -37.03 63.52 24.15
CA PHE A 117 -37.52 63.82 22.79
C PHE A 117 -39.02 63.55 22.61
N LYS A 118 -39.87 64.47 23.07
CA LYS A 118 -41.34 64.30 23.10
C LYS A 118 -42.00 63.95 21.75
N THR A 119 -41.53 64.52 20.64
CA THR A 119 -42.14 64.33 19.29
C THR A 119 -41.75 63.01 18.63
N TYR A 120 -40.52 62.54 18.84
CA TYR A 120 -39.98 61.33 18.21
C TYR A 120 -39.94 60.12 19.15
N LYS A 121 -40.36 60.30 20.41
CA LYS A 121 -40.38 59.25 21.44
C LYS A 121 -41.02 57.93 20.99
N PRO A 122 -42.21 57.90 20.35
CA PRO A 122 -42.82 56.64 19.92
C PRO A 122 -41.95 55.86 18.91
N LEU A 123 -41.28 56.58 18.00
CA LEU A 123 -40.40 55.97 17.01
C LEU A 123 -39.12 55.44 17.64
N LEU A 124 -38.46 56.22 18.50
CA LEU A 124 -37.21 55.80 19.14
C LEU A 124 -37.45 54.65 20.14
N SER A 125 -38.57 54.66 20.87
CA SER A 125 -38.98 53.53 21.72
C SER A 125 -39.29 52.28 20.89
N ALA A 126 -39.94 52.41 19.73
CA ALA A 126 -40.18 51.27 18.84
C ALA A 126 -38.87 50.67 18.32
N ILE A 127 -37.94 51.51 17.86
CA ILE A 127 -36.60 51.08 17.42
C ILE A 127 -35.87 50.37 18.57
N LYS A 128 -35.87 50.94 19.77
CA LYS A 128 -35.28 50.32 20.96
C LYS A 128 -35.88 48.93 21.20
N ASN A 129 -37.20 48.83 21.28
CA ASN A 129 -37.90 47.58 21.56
C ASN A 129 -37.58 46.48 20.54
N GLU A 130 -37.47 46.82 19.24
CA GLU A 130 -37.06 45.87 18.20
C GLU A 130 -35.64 45.33 18.41
N TYR A 131 -34.68 46.20 18.76
CA TYR A 131 -33.32 45.76 19.08
C TYR A 131 -33.27 44.93 20.37
N GLU A 132 -34.04 45.31 21.39
CA GLU A 132 -34.13 44.55 22.63
C GLU A 132 -34.73 43.16 22.42
N ALA A 133 -35.79 43.05 21.61
CA ALA A 133 -36.40 41.79 21.22
C ALA A 133 -35.42 40.92 20.42
N THR A 134 -34.70 41.51 19.47
CA THR A 134 -33.70 40.79 18.66
C THR A 134 -32.55 40.27 19.54
N LEU A 135 -32.03 41.08 20.46
CA LEU A 135 -30.98 40.68 21.40
C LEU A 135 -31.46 39.57 22.35
N ALA A 136 -32.72 39.62 22.81
CA ALA A 136 -33.30 38.58 23.63
C ALA A 136 -33.42 37.27 22.86
N HIS A 137 -33.89 37.31 21.61
CA HIS A 137 -33.96 36.15 20.73
C HIS A 137 -32.57 35.53 20.49
N GLN A 138 -31.54 36.35 20.21
CA GLN A 138 -30.18 35.87 20.03
C GLN A 138 -29.60 35.22 21.30
N LYS A 139 -29.87 35.80 22.49
CA LYS A 139 -29.45 35.21 23.77
C LYS A 139 -30.10 33.84 24.00
N GLU A 140 -31.37 33.70 23.66
CA GLU A 140 -32.09 32.44 23.79
C GLU A 140 -31.57 31.39 22.81
N THR A 141 -31.30 31.78 21.56
CA THR A 141 -30.65 30.90 20.56
C THR A 141 -29.27 30.45 21.02
N ILE A 142 -28.46 31.33 21.62
CA ILE A 142 -27.15 30.96 22.18
C ILE A 142 -27.32 29.94 23.32
N ARG A 143 -28.27 30.16 24.23
CA ARG A 143 -28.56 29.21 25.32
C ARG A 143 -29.02 27.85 24.81
N ALA A 144 -29.85 27.83 23.76
CA ALA A 144 -30.31 26.58 23.14
C ALA A 144 -29.16 25.79 22.48
N LEU A 145 -28.11 26.47 22.01
CA LEU A 145 -26.93 25.85 21.38
C LEU A 145 -25.89 25.34 22.40
N GLU A 146 -25.88 25.84 23.64
CA GLU A 146 -24.92 25.44 24.67
C GLU A 146 -24.95 23.92 25.00
N PRO A 147 -26.12 23.28 25.20
CA PRO A 147 -26.21 21.83 25.39
C PRO A 147 -25.71 21.03 24.19
N LEU A 148 -25.98 21.50 22.97
CA LEU A 148 -25.52 20.82 21.75
C LEU A 148 -23.99 20.87 21.65
N LYS A 149 -23.39 22.03 21.98
CA LYS A 149 -21.93 22.16 22.05
C LYS A 149 -21.32 21.22 23.10
N ALA A 150 -21.94 21.11 24.28
CA ALA A 150 -21.51 20.20 25.33
C ALA A 150 -21.60 18.72 24.89
N MET A 151 -22.69 18.33 24.23
CA MET A 151 -22.85 16.98 23.70
C MET A 151 -21.80 16.65 22.63
N VAL A 152 -21.51 17.58 21.71
CA VAL A 152 -20.47 17.39 20.70
C VAL A 152 -19.09 17.22 21.35
N THR A 153 -18.77 18.00 22.40
CA THR A 153 -17.52 17.82 23.13
C THR A 153 -17.44 16.45 23.81
N THR A 154 -18.52 15.99 24.45
CA THR A 154 -18.54 14.67 25.10
C THR A 154 -18.41 13.52 24.09
N VAL A 155 -19.15 13.56 22.98
CA VAL A 155 -19.05 12.53 21.93
C VAL A 155 -17.66 12.54 21.27
N SER A 156 -17.07 13.72 21.09
CA SER A 156 -15.70 13.85 20.59
C SER A 156 -14.69 13.22 21.57
N GLU A 157 -14.83 13.48 22.88
CA GLU A 157 -13.98 12.87 23.92
C GLU A 157 -14.14 11.34 23.94
N GLU A 158 -15.36 10.83 23.90
CA GLU A 158 -15.63 9.38 23.84
C GLU A 158 -14.99 8.73 22.61
N CYS A 159 -15.12 9.34 21.43
CA CYS A 159 -14.48 8.87 20.20
C CYS A 159 -12.95 8.83 20.33
N THR A 160 -12.35 9.90 20.91
CA THR A 160 -10.89 9.92 21.14
C THR A 160 -10.45 8.84 22.12
N GLN A 161 -11.22 8.56 23.17
CA GLN A 161 -10.93 7.49 24.12
C GLN A 161 -11.01 6.10 23.47
N GLN A 162 -12.03 5.86 22.63
CA GLN A 162 -12.16 4.61 21.89
C GLN A 162 -10.99 4.39 20.92
N MET A 163 -10.59 5.43 20.20
CA MET A 163 -9.43 5.38 19.31
C MET A 163 -8.14 5.04 20.07
N LEU A 164 -7.90 5.67 21.24
CA LEU A 164 -6.73 5.37 22.07
C LEU A 164 -6.75 3.93 22.62
N ALA A 165 -7.92 3.45 23.04
CA ALA A 165 -8.07 2.07 23.52
C ALA A 165 -7.77 1.04 22.42
N LEU A 166 -8.23 1.29 21.19
CA LEU A 166 -7.91 0.44 20.03
C LEU A 166 -6.41 0.47 19.72
N GLN A 167 -5.78 1.64 19.73
CA GLN A 167 -4.34 1.78 19.48
C GLN A 167 -3.49 1.02 20.51
N GLU A 168 -3.85 1.06 21.80
CA GLU A 168 -3.12 0.29 22.81
C GLU A 168 -3.33 -1.22 22.64
N LYS A 169 -4.54 -1.66 22.27
CA LYS A 169 -4.79 -3.07 21.94
C LYS A 169 -3.95 -3.56 20.76
N GLU A 170 -3.93 -2.80 19.66
CA GLU A 170 -3.12 -3.09 18.47
C GLU A 170 -1.63 -3.15 18.81
N LYS A 171 -1.14 -2.23 19.65
CA LYS A 171 0.26 -2.21 20.07
C LYS A 171 0.64 -3.44 20.89
N VAL A 172 -0.23 -3.90 21.78
CA VAL A 172 -0.02 -5.15 22.54
C VAL A 172 0.04 -6.35 21.57
N GLU A 173 -0.89 -6.44 20.63
CA GLU A 173 -0.94 -7.51 19.63
C GLU A 173 0.28 -7.52 18.71
N ILE A 174 0.73 -6.35 18.25
CA ILE A 174 1.96 -6.21 17.46
C ILE A 174 3.17 -6.70 18.27
N ASN A 175 3.22 -6.40 19.57
CA ASN A 175 4.33 -6.83 20.41
C ASN A 175 4.32 -8.34 20.65
N THR A 176 3.15 -8.96 20.86
CA THR A 176 3.04 -10.42 20.99
C THR A 176 3.44 -11.12 19.70
N LEU A 177 2.96 -10.64 18.55
CA LEU A 177 3.33 -11.19 17.24
C LEU A 177 4.81 -11.03 16.93
N LYS A 178 5.44 -9.92 17.34
CA LYS A 178 6.90 -9.73 17.22
C LYS A 178 7.68 -10.74 18.07
N GLN A 179 7.23 -11.03 19.29
CA GLN A 179 7.86 -12.02 20.16
C GLN A 179 7.73 -13.43 19.57
N GLU A 180 6.55 -13.79 19.07
CA GLU A 180 6.31 -15.08 18.43
C GLU A 180 7.13 -15.24 17.15
N LYS A 181 7.18 -14.21 16.29
CA LYS A 181 8.07 -14.19 15.11
C LYS A 181 9.51 -14.45 15.50
N HIS A 182 10.01 -13.80 16.55
CA HIS A 182 11.39 -14.01 17.02
C HIS A 182 11.63 -15.42 17.53
N HIS A 183 10.64 -15.99 18.24
CA HIS A 183 10.71 -17.36 18.71
C HIS A 183 10.74 -18.37 17.55
N LEU A 184 9.86 -18.19 16.56
CA LEU A 184 9.81 -19.05 15.38
C LEU A 184 11.09 -18.96 14.54
N LEU A 185 11.67 -17.77 14.39
CA LEU A 185 12.96 -17.63 13.70
C LEU A 185 14.08 -18.40 14.39
N LYS A 186 14.18 -18.30 15.73
CA LYS A 186 15.15 -19.10 16.50
C LYS A 186 14.93 -20.60 16.33
N PHE A 187 13.67 -21.03 16.31
CA PHE A 187 13.34 -22.44 16.10
C PHE A 187 13.76 -22.92 14.70
N ILE A 188 13.51 -22.11 13.67
CA ILE A 188 13.96 -22.40 12.30
C ILE A 188 15.49 -22.52 12.23
N ASP A 189 16.21 -21.61 12.88
CA ASP A 189 17.68 -21.62 12.88
C ASP A 189 18.21 -22.88 13.58
N ASN A 190 17.66 -23.25 14.75
CA ASN A 190 18.01 -24.49 15.44
C ASN A 190 17.76 -25.73 14.56
N MET A 191 16.59 -25.81 13.92
CA MET A 191 16.26 -26.93 13.03
C MET A 191 17.19 -27.00 11.80
N LYS A 192 17.65 -25.86 11.29
CA LYS A 192 18.63 -25.81 10.19
C LYS A 192 20.01 -26.28 10.65
N GLU A 193 20.44 -25.91 11.84
CA GLU A 193 21.69 -26.38 12.44
C GLU A 193 21.66 -27.90 12.67
N GLU A 194 20.57 -28.42 13.24
CA GLU A 194 20.36 -29.86 13.43
C GLU A 194 20.38 -30.62 12.09
N LYS A 195 19.67 -30.11 11.08
CA LYS A 195 19.69 -30.68 9.73
C LYS A 195 21.11 -30.73 9.15
N SER A 196 21.87 -29.64 9.30
CA SER A 196 23.24 -29.56 8.79
C SER A 196 24.16 -30.54 9.52
N SER A 197 24.03 -30.67 10.84
CA SER A 197 24.77 -31.65 11.65
C SER A 197 24.47 -33.09 11.23
N LEU A 198 23.19 -33.43 11.07
CA LEU A 198 22.77 -34.77 10.63
C LEU A 198 23.25 -35.06 9.20
N GLN A 199 23.21 -34.08 8.31
CA GLN A 199 23.73 -34.21 6.95
C GLN A 199 25.23 -34.54 6.96
N THR A 200 26.04 -33.85 7.77
CA THR A 200 27.47 -34.16 7.92
C THR A 200 27.70 -35.57 8.47
N GLN A 201 26.86 -36.04 9.40
CA GLN A 201 26.95 -37.41 9.91
C GLN A 201 26.60 -38.44 8.83
N VAL A 202 25.58 -38.18 8.01
CA VAL A 202 25.21 -39.05 6.88
C VAL A 202 26.35 -39.14 5.87
N GLU A 203 26.95 -38.00 5.50
CA GLU A 203 28.08 -37.96 4.56
C GLU A 203 29.29 -38.74 5.10
N HIS A 204 29.61 -38.59 6.38
CA HIS A 204 30.66 -39.38 7.03
C HIS A 204 30.38 -40.88 7.00
N LEU A 205 29.15 -41.29 7.34
CA LEU A 205 28.76 -42.71 7.31
C LEU A 205 28.79 -43.28 5.90
N GLN A 206 28.35 -42.52 4.90
CA GLN A 206 28.43 -42.92 3.49
C GLN A 206 29.89 -43.14 3.05
N MET A 207 30.79 -42.24 3.43
CA MET A 207 32.21 -42.36 3.15
C MET A 207 32.82 -43.60 3.83
N SER A 208 32.53 -43.80 5.12
CA SER A 208 32.99 -44.96 5.88
C SER A 208 32.50 -46.29 5.26
N VAL A 209 31.22 -46.36 4.86
CA VAL A 209 30.67 -47.54 4.18
C VAL A 209 31.36 -47.78 2.84
N ALA A 210 31.63 -46.73 2.05
CA ALA A 210 32.34 -46.85 0.77
C ALA A 210 33.79 -47.36 0.95
N GLU A 211 34.48 -46.90 1.99
CA GLU A 211 35.82 -47.36 2.35
C GLU A 211 35.81 -48.84 2.78
N GLU A 212 34.87 -49.25 3.64
CA GLU A 212 34.71 -50.65 4.05
C GLU A 212 34.37 -51.55 2.86
N TYR A 213 33.50 -51.09 1.95
CA TYR A 213 33.15 -51.84 0.74
C TYR A 213 34.37 -52.04 -0.18
N THR A 214 35.21 -51.00 -0.31
CA THR A 214 36.45 -51.07 -1.08
C THR A 214 37.44 -52.05 -0.46
N ARG A 215 37.61 -52.01 0.87
CA ARG A 215 38.43 -52.97 1.62
C ARG A 215 37.93 -54.40 1.43
N TYR A 216 36.62 -54.63 1.54
CA TYR A 216 36.01 -55.93 1.29
C TYR A 216 36.31 -56.46 -0.13
N LEU A 217 36.20 -55.62 -1.16
CA LEU A 217 36.51 -56.02 -2.53
C LEU A 217 37.98 -56.40 -2.72
N GLN A 218 38.90 -55.65 -2.10
CA GLN A 218 40.33 -55.95 -2.13
C GLN A 218 40.63 -57.31 -1.46
N GLU A 219 40.09 -57.54 -0.27
CA GLU A 219 40.22 -58.81 0.48
C GLU A 219 39.59 -59.99 -0.28
N TYR A 220 38.40 -59.81 -0.84
CA TYR A 220 37.74 -60.81 -1.67
C TYR A 220 38.58 -61.16 -2.90
N GLY A 221 39.13 -60.15 -3.59
CA GLY A 221 40.03 -60.33 -4.72
C GLY A 221 41.28 -61.13 -4.36
N ALA A 222 41.93 -60.78 -3.24
CA ALA A 222 43.08 -61.50 -2.71
C ALA A 222 42.74 -62.97 -2.38
N ARG A 223 41.62 -63.20 -1.71
CA ARG A 223 41.14 -64.56 -1.39
C ARG A 223 40.84 -65.40 -2.63
N LYS A 224 40.21 -64.82 -3.66
CA LYS A 224 39.94 -65.50 -4.92
C LYS A 224 41.23 -65.93 -5.61
N LEU A 225 42.25 -65.06 -5.62
CA LEU A 225 43.56 -65.37 -6.18
C LEU A 225 44.25 -66.51 -5.41
N LEU A 226 44.22 -66.46 -4.07
CA LEU A 226 44.78 -67.52 -3.21
C LEU A 226 44.09 -68.86 -3.40
N LEU A 227 42.75 -68.87 -3.52
CA LEU A 227 41.98 -70.08 -3.79
C LEU A 227 42.31 -70.67 -5.16
N ALA A 228 42.45 -69.83 -6.20
CA ALA A 228 42.89 -70.29 -7.52
C ALA A 228 44.27 -70.96 -7.42
N LYS A 229 45.22 -70.31 -6.75
CA LYS A 229 46.57 -70.86 -6.55
C LYS A 229 46.56 -72.18 -5.76
N LEU A 230 45.76 -72.28 -4.70
CA LEU A 230 45.57 -73.52 -3.94
C LEU A 230 44.98 -74.63 -4.79
N ASN A 231 44.00 -74.31 -5.64
CA ASN A 231 43.36 -75.28 -6.53
C ASN A 231 44.32 -75.77 -7.62
N ASP A 232 45.15 -74.88 -8.17
CA ASP A 232 46.21 -75.24 -9.10
C ASP A 232 47.21 -76.21 -8.43
N MET A 233 47.69 -75.87 -7.23
CA MET A 233 48.57 -76.76 -6.44
C MET A 233 47.90 -78.11 -6.10
N HIS A 234 46.58 -78.11 -5.84
CA HIS A 234 45.83 -79.34 -5.58
C HIS A 234 45.67 -80.19 -6.84
N ASN A 235 45.41 -79.58 -7.99
CA ASN A 235 45.33 -80.26 -9.28
C ASN A 235 46.70 -80.85 -9.66
N GLU A 236 47.79 -80.13 -9.39
CA GLU A 236 49.16 -80.65 -9.51
C GLU A 236 49.38 -81.87 -8.60
N GLN A 237 48.95 -81.81 -7.33
CA GLN A 237 48.99 -82.95 -6.41
C GLN A 237 48.09 -84.13 -6.85
N LEU A 238 46.92 -83.87 -7.42
CA LEU A 238 46.02 -84.90 -7.94
C LEU A 238 46.60 -85.57 -9.18
N ASN A 239 47.26 -84.81 -10.07
CA ASN A 239 48.00 -85.36 -11.20
C ASN A 239 49.14 -86.28 -10.72
N VAL A 240 49.79 -85.94 -9.59
CA VAL A 240 50.80 -86.78 -8.92
C VAL A 240 50.16 -88.02 -8.24
N LYS A 241 48.97 -87.88 -7.65
CA LYS A 241 48.23 -89.00 -7.02
C LYS A 241 47.51 -89.90 -8.03
N GLN A 242 47.29 -89.46 -9.27
CA GLN A 242 46.69 -90.27 -10.34
C GLN A 242 47.61 -91.42 -10.81
N HIS A 243 48.88 -91.43 -10.39
CA HIS A 243 49.77 -92.59 -10.51
C HIS A 243 49.72 -93.55 -9.32
N GLN A 244 48.87 -93.29 -8.31
CA GLN A 244 48.80 -94.15 -7.14
C GLN A 244 47.44 -94.09 -6.44
N ALA A 245 46.47 -94.86 -6.96
CA ALA A 245 45.56 -95.68 -6.16
C ALA A 245 44.43 -96.28 -7.02
N GLN A 246 44.66 -97.50 -7.48
CA GLN A 246 43.61 -98.47 -7.78
C GLN A 246 43.43 -99.32 -6.53
N ALA A 247 42.33 -99.15 -5.79
CA ALA A 247 41.98 -100.09 -4.72
C ALA A 247 40.49 -100.09 -4.38
N VAL A 248 39.79 -101.00 -5.06
CA VAL A 248 38.87 -102.00 -4.48
C VAL A 248 37.76 -101.49 -3.56
N LYS A 249 36.56 -101.45 -4.13
CA LYS A 249 35.29 -101.60 -3.40
C LYS A 249 35.23 -103.00 -2.78
N GLY A 250 35.11 -103.02 -1.46
CA GLY A 250 34.77 -104.16 -0.63
C GLY A 250 34.46 -103.58 0.75
N GLU A 251 33.17 -103.44 1.06
CA GLU A 251 32.72 -103.05 2.38
C GLU A 251 33.00 -104.20 3.35
N ASP A 252 34.08 -104.03 4.10
CA ASP A 252 34.49 -104.89 5.19
C ASP A 252 33.56 -104.64 6.40
N VAL A 253 33.14 -105.69 7.11
CA VAL A 253 32.36 -105.56 8.36
C VAL A 253 33.11 -104.68 9.37
N VAL A 254 34.44 -104.63 9.27
CA VAL A 254 35.30 -103.71 10.02
C VAL A 254 35.09 -102.25 9.61
N LYS A 255 34.83 -101.93 8.33
CA LYS A 255 34.50 -100.57 7.86
C LYS A 255 33.15 -100.11 8.37
N LEU A 256 32.14 -100.98 8.40
CA LEU A 256 30.84 -100.67 8.99
C LEU A 256 30.94 -100.48 10.51
N THR A 257 31.75 -101.30 11.20
CA THR A 257 32.00 -101.15 12.64
C THR A 257 32.76 -99.84 12.94
N LEU A 258 33.73 -99.48 12.09
CA LEU A 258 34.45 -98.21 12.16
C LEU A 258 33.53 -97.03 11.87
N ALA A 259 32.66 -97.13 10.84
CA ALA A 259 31.67 -96.11 10.51
C ALA A 259 30.65 -95.92 11.65
N LEU A 260 30.19 -97.00 12.29
CA LEU A 260 29.32 -96.93 13.46
C LEU A 260 30.04 -96.26 14.65
N LYS A 261 31.32 -96.56 14.87
CA LYS A 261 32.13 -95.91 15.91
C LYS A 261 32.34 -94.42 15.62
N MET A 262 32.58 -94.06 14.36
CA MET A 262 32.69 -92.66 13.91
C MET A 262 31.35 -91.93 14.05
N ALA A 263 30.24 -92.55 13.63
CA ALA A 263 28.90 -91.98 13.79
C ALA A 263 28.53 -91.76 15.26
N ARG A 264 28.91 -92.67 16.17
CA ARG A 264 28.75 -92.49 17.62
C ARG A 264 29.62 -91.35 18.14
N GLN A 265 30.87 -91.23 17.69
CA GLN A 265 31.73 -90.11 18.08
C GLN A 265 31.21 -88.77 17.55
N ASP A 266 30.69 -88.73 16.33
CA ASP A 266 30.15 -87.53 15.73
C ASP A 266 28.83 -87.12 16.38
N LEU A 267 28.00 -88.08 16.80
CA LEU A 267 26.84 -87.82 17.66
C LEU A 267 27.28 -87.16 18.97
N THR A 268 28.31 -87.68 19.64
CA THR A 268 28.81 -87.09 20.88
C THR A 268 29.38 -85.69 20.65
N LYS A 269 30.12 -85.47 19.57
CA LYS A 269 30.62 -84.14 19.19
C LYS A 269 29.48 -83.16 18.87
N ALA A 270 28.46 -83.60 18.16
CA ALA A 270 27.28 -82.80 17.86
C ALA A 270 26.51 -82.46 19.14
N GLN A 271 26.34 -83.42 20.05
CA GLN A 271 25.72 -83.19 21.35
C GLN A 271 26.53 -82.23 22.22
N MET A 272 27.87 -82.33 22.21
CA MET A 272 28.75 -81.39 22.89
C MET A 272 28.66 -79.98 22.30
N LYS A 273 28.62 -79.83 20.97
CA LYS A 273 28.38 -78.54 20.31
C LYS A 273 27.01 -77.97 20.63
N LEU A 274 25.98 -78.81 20.65
CA LEU A 274 24.62 -78.41 21.00
C LEU A 274 24.56 -77.93 22.45
N ASN A 275 25.20 -78.66 23.37
CA ASN A 275 25.27 -78.26 24.78
C ASN A 275 26.09 -76.98 24.96
N ALA A 276 27.20 -76.82 24.21
CA ALA A 276 28.01 -75.59 24.22
C ALA A 276 27.20 -74.39 23.70
N MET A 277 26.51 -74.54 22.56
CA MET A 277 25.59 -73.52 22.03
C MET A 277 24.47 -73.23 23.04
N THR A 278 23.88 -74.25 23.66
CA THR A 278 22.81 -74.04 24.65
C THR A 278 23.32 -73.27 25.88
N ALA A 279 24.56 -73.52 26.32
CA ALA A 279 25.20 -72.80 27.41
C ALA A 279 25.62 -71.37 27.03
N GLU A 280 26.17 -71.18 25.83
CA GLU A 280 26.58 -69.88 25.30
C GLU A 280 25.37 -68.96 25.05
N TYR A 281 24.24 -69.51 24.58
CA TYR A 281 23.03 -68.75 24.24
C TYR A 281 21.98 -68.71 25.36
N GLY A 282 22.18 -69.42 26.47
CA GLY A 282 21.24 -69.48 27.60
C GLY A 282 21.05 -68.15 28.34
N ASP A 283 22.05 -67.26 28.30
CA ASP A 283 22.10 -66.01 29.07
C ASP A 283 22.09 -64.73 28.20
N VAL A 284 21.93 -64.88 26.88
CA VAL A 284 22.20 -63.79 25.91
C VAL A 284 21.04 -62.77 25.82
N VAL A 285 19.81 -63.16 26.19
CA VAL A 285 18.70 -62.22 26.44
C VAL A 285 17.80 -62.75 27.54
N PRO A 286 17.81 -62.15 28.75
CA PRO A 286 16.84 -62.51 29.78
C PRO A 286 15.43 -62.31 29.24
N ARG A 287 14.59 -63.35 29.33
CA ARG A 287 13.23 -63.39 28.78
C ARG A 287 12.37 -62.17 29.13
N ARG A 288 12.59 -61.58 30.32
CA ARG A 288 11.95 -60.34 30.76
C ARG A 288 12.28 -59.12 29.90
N HIS A 289 13.52 -59.00 29.41
CA HIS A 289 13.93 -57.90 28.53
C HIS A 289 13.33 -58.08 27.13
N PHE A 290 13.26 -59.30 26.63
CA PHE A 290 12.57 -59.62 25.38
C PHE A 290 11.08 -59.27 25.45
N GLU A 291 10.38 -59.77 26.48
CA GLU A 291 8.95 -59.47 26.70
C GLU A 291 8.71 -57.96 26.91
N SER A 292 9.61 -57.27 27.62
CA SER A 292 9.54 -55.81 27.76
C SER A 292 9.76 -55.07 26.44
N LEU A 293 10.65 -55.55 25.58
CA LEU A 293 10.94 -54.94 24.29
C LEU A 293 9.82 -55.21 23.29
N GLU A 294 9.26 -56.42 23.28
CA GLU A 294 8.10 -56.81 22.48
C GLU A 294 6.86 -56.00 22.85
N LYS A 295 6.66 -55.75 24.14
CA LYS A 295 5.60 -54.83 24.62
C LYS A 295 5.82 -53.42 24.10
N LYS A 296 7.02 -52.85 24.25
CA LYS A 296 7.34 -51.50 23.72
C LYS A 296 7.15 -51.41 22.22
N TYR A 297 7.56 -52.43 21.48
CA TYR A 297 7.35 -52.51 20.03
C TYR A 297 5.85 -52.53 19.70
N SER A 298 5.06 -53.31 20.44
CA SER A 298 3.61 -53.38 20.26
C SER A 298 2.92 -52.04 20.56
N ASP A 299 3.31 -51.38 21.65
CA ASP A 299 2.80 -50.06 22.03
C ASP A 299 3.16 -49.01 20.97
N LEU A 300 4.42 -48.98 20.52
CA LEU A 300 4.88 -48.06 19.48
C LEU A 300 4.19 -48.31 18.14
N LEU A 301 3.95 -49.58 17.79
CA LEU A 301 3.20 -49.95 16.58
C LEU A 301 1.74 -49.47 16.66
N GLN A 302 1.12 -49.53 17.84
CA GLN A 302 -0.21 -49.02 18.09
C GLN A 302 -0.25 -47.49 17.90
N GLU A 303 0.72 -46.77 18.48
CA GLU A 303 0.86 -45.31 18.34
C GLU A 303 1.10 -44.89 16.87
N MET A 304 1.93 -45.63 16.14
CA MET A 304 2.16 -45.37 14.71
C MET A 304 0.88 -45.55 13.89
N LYS A 305 0.05 -46.56 14.23
CA LYS A 305 -1.25 -46.78 13.58
C LYS A 305 -2.24 -45.66 13.90
N THR A 306 -2.30 -45.19 15.15
CA THR A 306 -3.19 -44.06 15.51
C THR A 306 -2.74 -42.79 14.81
N LEU A 307 -1.44 -42.48 14.83
CA LEU A 307 -0.91 -41.28 14.19
C LEU A 307 -1.10 -41.28 12.68
N ARG A 308 -0.97 -42.44 12.04
CA ARG A 308 -1.30 -42.59 10.62
C ARG A 308 -2.77 -42.30 10.34
N LYS A 309 -3.68 -42.84 11.17
CA LYS A 309 -5.11 -42.56 11.03
C LYS A 309 -5.44 -41.08 11.20
N ASP A 310 -4.82 -40.42 12.19
CA ASP A 310 -5.02 -39.00 12.44
C ASP A 310 -4.47 -38.15 11.29
N PHE A 311 -3.34 -38.55 10.70
CA PHE A 311 -2.78 -37.91 9.50
C PHE A 311 -3.71 -38.07 8.29
N ASP A 312 -4.22 -39.27 8.06
CA ASP A 312 -5.17 -39.54 6.97
C ASP A 312 -6.44 -38.70 7.15
N GLN A 313 -6.96 -38.59 8.39
CA GLN A 313 -8.10 -37.74 8.69
C GLN A 313 -7.81 -36.25 8.43
N LEU A 314 -6.68 -35.75 8.91
CA LEU A 314 -6.29 -34.34 8.70
C LEU A 314 -6.11 -34.02 7.21
N HIS A 315 -5.58 -34.98 6.45
CA HIS A 315 -5.42 -34.84 5.00
C HIS A 315 -6.79 -34.74 4.30
N GLU A 316 -7.77 -35.56 4.68
CA GLU A 316 -9.14 -35.46 4.17
C GLU A 316 -9.82 -34.14 4.56
N GLU A 317 -9.70 -33.71 5.82
CA GLU A 317 -10.23 -32.43 6.29
C GLU A 317 -9.63 -31.25 5.51
N TYR A 318 -8.30 -31.28 5.29
CA TYR A 318 -7.63 -30.28 4.46
C TYR A 318 -8.12 -30.29 3.00
N GLY A 319 -8.36 -31.47 2.43
CA GLY A 319 -8.98 -31.61 1.11
C GLY A 319 -10.37 -30.97 1.04
N THR A 320 -11.21 -31.21 2.04
CA THR A 320 -12.55 -30.58 2.10
C THR A 320 -12.48 -29.06 2.26
N LEU A 321 -11.52 -28.56 3.04
CA LEU A 321 -11.33 -27.12 3.25
C LEU A 321 -10.89 -26.42 1.95
N LEU A 322 -10.00 -27.04 1.18
CA LEU A 322 -9.59 -26.54 -0.13
C LEU A 322 -10.78 -26.44 -1.09
N GLU A 323 -11.67 -27.43 -1.07
CA GLU A 323 -12.84 -27.44 -1.93
C GLU A 323 -13.84 -26.33 -1.55
N ILE A 324 -14.11 -26.13 -0.25
CA ILE A 324 -14.95 -25.03 0.24
C ILE A 324 -14.35 -23.68 -0.15
N HIS A 325 -13.02 -23.52 -0.04
CA HIS A 325 -12.35 -22.29 -0.44
C HIS A 325 -12.48 -22.03 -1.94
N ARG A 326 -12.36 -23.07 -2.77
CA ARG A 326 -12.57 -23.00 -4.24
C ARG A 326 -14.00 -22.54 -4.54
N GLU A 327 -15.01 -23.18 -3.95
CA GLU A 327 -16.42 -22.82 -4.15
C GLU A 327 -16.71 -21.38 -3.69
N THR A 328 -16.21 -20.98 -2.54
CA THR A 328 -16.39 -19.60 -2.01
C THR A 328 -15.78 -18.56 -2.95
N ALA A 329 -14.63 -18.85 -3.56
CA ALA A 329 -14.00 -17.97 -4.53
C ALA A 329 -14.83 -17.84 -5.81
N GLU A 330 -15.39 -18.95 -6.30
CA GLU A 330 -16.29 -18.95 -7.46
C GLU A 330 -17.59 -18.19 -7.18
N GLU A 331 -18.17 -18.35 -5.99
CA GLU A 331 -19.35 -17.60 -5.56
C GLU A 331 -19.05 -16.10 -5.53
N ARG A 332 -17.94 -15.69 -4.91
CA ARG A 332 -17.48 -14.29 -4.90
C ARG A 332 -17.39 -13.72 -6.31
N ASP A 333 -16.75 -14.44 -7.23
CA ASP A 333 -16.56 -13.97 -8.61
C ASP A 333 -17.89 -13.88 -9.36
N SER A 334 -18.81 -14.80 -9.08
CA SER A 334 -20.18 -14.74 -9.60
C SER A 334 -20.94 -13.52 -9.09
N PHE A 335 -20.82 -13.18 -7.80
CA PHE A 335 -21.44 -11.99 -7.20
C PHE A 335 -20.84 -10.71 -7.77
N PHE A 336 -19.51 -10.66 -7.94
CA PHE A 336 -18.83 -9.53 -8.56
C PHE A 336 -19.34 -9.29 -9.99
N THR A 337 -19.48 -10.35 -10.77
CA THR A 337 -20.00 -10.27 -12.15
C THR A 337 -21.43 -9.74 -12.17
N ARG A 338 -22.31 -10.27 -11.31
CA ARG A 338 -23.71 -9.80 -11.21
C ARG A 338 -23.80 -8.35 -10.74
N LEU A 339 -22.94 -7.92 -9.82
CA LEU A 339 -22.88 -6.52 -9.38
C LEU A 339 -22.46 -5.61 -10.54
N GLN A 340 -21.45 -5.99 -11.30
CA GLN A 340 -21.02 -5.23 -12.47
C GLN A 340 -22.11 -5.15 -13.54
N GLU A 341 -22.86 -6.22 -13.76
CA GLU A 341 -24.02 -6.23 -14.67
C GLU A 341 -25.15 -5.33 -14.16
N ALA A 342 -25.46 -5.40 -12.87
CA ALA A 342 -26.45 -4.53 -12.24
C ALA A 342 -26.06 -3.05 -12.35
N GLU A 343 -24.81 -2.69 -12.04
CA GLU A 343 -24.26 -1.34 -12.21
C GLU A 343 -24.39 -0.83 -13.64
N ARG A 344 -24.12 -1.67 -14.64
CA ARG A 344 -24.32 -1.33 -16.06
C ARG A 344 -25.79 -1.11 -16.39
N SER A 345 -26.71 -1.86 -15.78
CA SER A 345 -28.16 -1.77 -16.03
C SER A 345 -28.82 -0.55 -15.36
N HIS A 346 -28.29 -0.07 -14.24
CA HIS A 346 -28.90 1.04 -13.47
C HIS A 346 -28.69 2.43 -14.13
N THR A 347 -27.68 2.59 -14.98
CA THR A 347 -27.49 3.80 -15.80
C THR A 347 -27.10 3.41 -17.22
N PRO A 348 -28.04 3.29 -18.18
CA PRO A 348 -27.68 3.05 -19.57
C PRO A 348 -26.76 4.18 -20.03
N ARG A 349 -25.50 3.83 -20.31
CA ARG A 349 -24.48 4.80 -20.72
C ARG A 349 -24.93 5.43 -22.04
N PRO A 350 -24.86 6.78 -22.17
CA PRO A 350 -25.14 7.42 -23.45
C PRO A 350 -24.27 6.82 -24.56
N ASN A 351 -24.85 6.64 -25.75
CA ASN A 351 -24.08 6.23 -26.91
C ASN A 351 -23.24 7.41 -27.41
N TRP A 352 -22.03 7.53 -26.87
CA TRP A 352 -21.08 8.59 -27.20
C TRP A 352 -20.63 8.58 -28.66
N ALA A 353 -20.78 7.47 -29.40
CA ALA A 353 -20.44 7.43 -30.82
C ALA A 353 -21.32 8.39 -31.64
N LYS A 354 -22.58 8.60 -31.23
CA LYS A 354 -23.50 9.54 -31.89
C LYS A 354 -23.03 11.00 -31.85
N CYS A 355 -22.20 11.37 -30.87
CA CYS A 355 -21.69 12.73 -30.75
C CYS A 355 -20.78 13.10 -31.93
N SER A 356 -20.12 12.12 -32.56
CA SER A 356 -19.31 12.35 -33.76
C SER A 356 -20.12 12.81 -34.98
N GLU A 357 -21.40 12.47 -35.04
CA GLU A 357 -22.31 12.86 -36.15
C GLU A 357 -22.77 14.31 -36.03
N VAL A 358 -22.79 14.86 -34.80
CA VAL A 358 -23.34 16.20 -34.50
C VAL A 358 -22.24 17.25 -34.32
N ILE A 359 -21.05 16.85 -33.83
CA ILE A 359 -19.98 17.79 -33.54
C ILE A 359 -19.15 18.07 -34.81
N PRO A 360 -18.83 19.35 -35.12
CA PRO A 360 -17.96 19.69 -36.22
C PRO A 360 -16.57 19.03 -36.09
N GLY A 361 -16.11 18.38 -37.16
CA GLY A 361 -14.84 17.65 -37.20
C GLY A 361 -14.96 16.12 -37.08
N GLY A 362 -16.19 15.60 -36.98
CA GLY A 362 -16.48 14.18 -37.18
C GLY A 362 -15.89 13.23 -36.14
N VAL A 363 -15.78 11.95 -36.50
CA VAL A 363 -15.32 10.85 -35.66
C VAL A 363 -13.92 11.11 -35.10
N GLU A 364 -12.97 11.50 -35.94
CA GLU A 364 -11.59 11.67 -35.49
C GLU A 364 -11.41 12.77 -34.43
N ARG A 365 -12.11 13.90 -34.58
CA ARG A 365 -12.03 14.97 -33.59
C ARG A 365 -12.71 14.57 -32.30
N TRP A 366 -13.85 13.89 -32.38
CA TRP A 366 -14.55 13.38 -31.20
C TRP A 366 -13.71 12.33 -30.46
N ASP A 367 -13.06 11.40 -31.17
CA ASP A 367 -12.19 10.40 -30.57
C ASP A 367 -11.00 11.03 -29.84
N ARG A 368 -10.38 12.06 -30.43
CA ARG A 368 -9.34 12.85 -29.76
C ARG A 368 -9.86 13.52 -28.48
N LEU A 369 -11.07 14.07 -28.53
CA LEU A 369 -11.70 14.73 -27.39
C LEU A 369 -12.15 13.74 -26.32
N ALA A 370 -12.54 12.53 -26.70
CA ALA A 370 -13.10 11.52 -25.81
C ALA A 370 -12.04 10.61 -25.18
N LYS A 371 -10.85 10.52 -25.79
CA LYS A 371 -9.77 9.65 -25.34
C LYS A 371 -9.41 9.90 -23.88
N GLY A 372 -9.50 8.84 -23.07
CA GLY A 372 -9.13 8.85 -21.65
C GLY A 372 -10.13 9.57 -20.73
N LYS A 373 -11.31 9.98 -21.22
CA LYS A 373 -12.32 10.67 -20.40
C LYS A 373 -13.42 9.74 -19.91
N SER A 374 -13.90 9.99 -18.70
CA SER A 374 -15.08 9.32 -18.14
C SER A 374 -16.37 9.81 -18.78
N SER A 375 -17.45 9.03 -18.67
CA SER A 375 -18.76 9.41 -19.21
C SER A 375 -19.28 10.74 -18.66
N HIS A 376 -18.93 11.12 -17.42
CA HIS A 376 -19.29 12.42 -16.86
C HIS A 376 -18.49 13.55 -17.51
N GLN A 377 -17.17 13.37 -17.65
CA GLN A 377 -16.30 14.34 -18.33
C GLN A 377 -16.66 14.52 -19.81
N LEU A 378 -17.17 13.47 -20.47
CA LEU A 378 -17.68 13.56 -21.84
C LEU A 378 -18.93 14.44 -21.95
N VAL A 379 -19.76 14.51 -20.89
CA VAL A 379 -20.89 15.46 -20.84
C VAL A 379 -20.35 16.89 -20.85
N ASP A 380 -19.34 17.20 -20.04
CA ASP A 380 -18.78 18.56 -19.96
C ASP A 380 -18.16 18.99 -21.30
N VAL A 381 -17.43 18.09 -21.96
CA VAL A 381 -16.87 18.31 -23.30
C VAL A 381 -17.97 18.55 -24.33
N LEU A 382 -19.04 17.75 -24.29
CA LEU A 382 -20.18 17.91 -25.19
C LEU A 382 -20.89 19.26 -24.95
N LEU A 383 -21.13 19.63 -23.69
CA LEU A 383 -21.77 20.90 -23.33
C LEU A 383 -20.93 22.10 -23.76
N GLU A 384 -19.61 22.04 -23.60
CA GLU A 384 -18.70 23.08 -24.11
C GLU A 384 -18.80 23.20 -25.63
N GLU A 385 -18.69 22.09 -26.37
CA GLU A 385 -18.72 22.09 -27.84
C GLU A 385 -20.06 22.61 -28.40
N ILE A 386 -21.19 22.16 -27.83
CA ILE A 386 -22.52 22.67 -28.18
C ILE A 386 -22.64 24.15 -27.82
N GLY A 387 -22.22 24.53 -26.62
CA GLY A 387 -22.28 25.91 -26.14
C GLY A 387 -21.52 26.88 -27.03
N ILE A 388 -20.31 26.51 -27.46
CA ILE A 388 -19.50 27.33 -28.38
C ILE A 388 -20.11 27.36 -29.78
N GLY A 389 -20.69 26.25 -30.25
CA GLY A 389 -21.43 26.21 -31.51
C GLY A 389 -22.57 27.22 -31.53
N VAL A 390 -23.44 27.17 -30.53
CA VAL A 390 -24.56 28.11 -30.33
C VAL A 390 -24.07 29.55 -30.19
N LEU A 391 -22.98 29.76 -29.44
CA LEU A 391 -22.39 31.09 -29.26
C LEU A 391 -21.88 31.70 -30.57
N LYS A 392 -21.31 30.89 -31.47
CA LYS A 392 -20.88 31.36 -32.80
C LYS A 392 -22.05 31.71 -33.71
N GLU A 393 -23.19 31.03 -33.57
CA GLU A 393 -24.41 31.33 -34.33
C GLU A 393 -25.11 32.60 -33.81
N MET A 394 -25.05 32.86 -32.51
CA MET A 394 -25.70 34.01 -31.88
C MET A 394 -25.07 35.35 -32.29
N ASN A 395 -25.88 36.25 -32.86
CA ASN A 395 -25.43 37.55 -33.38
C ASN A 395 -25.43 38.67 -32.32
N ALA A 396 -26.31 38.59 -31.33
CA ALA A 396 -26.43 39.58 -30.28
C ALA A 396 -26.85 38.94 -28.94
N PHE A 397 -26.45 39.58 -27.85
CA PHE A 397 -26.80 39.25 -26.48
C PHE A 397 -27.82 40.25 -25.95
N ARG A 398 -28.65 39.81 -25.00
CA ARG A 398 -29.52 40.69 -24.23
C ARG A 398 -28.72 41.28 -23.06
N GLY A 399 -28.64 42.60 -22.97
CA GLY A 399 -28.04 43.31 -21.84
C GLY A 399 -28.77 43.02 -20.53
N TRP A 400 -28.03 42.94 -19.44
CA TRP A 400 -28.51 42.58 -18.09
C TRP A 400 -29.05 43.79 -17.30
N GLY A 401 -29.02 44.98 -17.88
CA GLY A 401 -29.50 46.23 -17.29
C GLY A 401 -28.40 47.04 -16.60
N LYS A 402 -28.77 48.23 -16.11
CA LYS A 402 -27.85 49.19 -15.46
C LYS A 402 -27.91 49.17 -13.93
N GLY A 403 -28.56 48.16 -13.34
CA GLY A 403 -28.75 48.08 -11.89
C GLY A 403 -27.45 47.82 -11.13
N ASN A 404 -27.39 48.26 -9.86
CA ASN A 404 -26.20 48.09 -9.01
C ASN A 404 -25.85 46.62 -8.74
N LYS A 405 -26.80 45.69 -8.91
CA LYS A 405 -26.59 44.24 -8.78
C LYS A 405 -25.92 43.61 -10.01
N VAL A 406 -25.79 44.34 -11.12
CA VAL A 406 -25.12 43.88 -12.34
C VAL A 406 -23.63 44.23 -12.24
N PRO A 407 -22.71 43.29 -12.54
CA PRO A 407 -21.27 43.56 -12.55
C PRO A 407 -20.91 44.74 -13.44
N VAL A 408 -19.94 45.56 -13.02
CA VAL A 408 -19.60 46.84 -13.68
C VAL A 408 -19.34 46.68 -15.19
N HIS A 409 -18.62 45.63 -15.59
CA HIS A 409 -18.30 45.31 -16.98
C HIS A 409 -19.50 44.81 -17.82
N LEU A 410 -20.65 44.50 -17.20
CA LEU A 410 -21.87 44.04 -17.88
C LEU A 410 -23.03 45.03 -17.77
N ARG A 411 -22.84 46.23 -17.21
CA ARG A 411 -23.91 47.23 -17.05
C ARG A 411 -24.29 47.85 -18.38
N TYR A 412 -25.19 47.20 -19.10
CA TYR A 412 -25.74 47.69 -20.36
C TYR A 412 -27.19 47.25 -20.52
N GLU A 413 -27.97 48.12 -21.18
CA GLU A 413 -29.38 47.90 -21.45
C GLU A 413 -29.61 48.01 -22.97
N GLY A 414 -30.20 46.98 -23.55
CA GLY A 414 -30.38 46.84 -25.00
C GLY A 414 -29.69 45.58 -25.55
N GLU A 415 -29.61 45.49 -26.88
CA GLU A 415 -28.92 44.39 -27.56
C GLU A 415 -27.44 44.71 -27.74
N VAL A 416 -26.60 43.72 -27.45
CA VAL A 416 -25.13 43.81 -27.50
C VAL A 416 -24.60 42.88 -28.57
N LYS A 417 -23.89 43.38 -29.59
CA LYS A 417 -23.41 42.51 -30.67
C LYS A 417 -22.33 41.55 -30.18
N ASN A 418 -22.43 40.30 -30.63
CA ASN A 418 -21.40 39.30 -30.40
C ASN A 418 -20.23 39.49 -31.38
N LYS A 419 -19.01 39.63 -30.86
CA LYS A 419 -17.80 39.84 -31.66
C LYS A 419 -17.26 38.55 -32.32
N LYS A 420 -17.75 37.38 -31.89
CA LYS A 420 -17.39 36.05 -32.43
C LYS A 420 -15.87 35.79 -32.59
N PRO A 421 -15.03 36.06 -31.56
CA PRO A 421 -13.60 35.79 -31.61
C PRO A 421 -13.29 34.29 -31.65
N THR A 422 -12.06 33.91 -32.03
CA THR A 422 -11.60 32.53 -31.86
C THR A 422 -11.23 32.27 -30.39
N LYS A 423 -11.22 30.99 -29.96
CA LYS A 423 -10.78 30.63 -28.60
C LYS A 423 -9.37 31.18 -28.29
N LYS A 424 -8.47 31.17 -29.28
CA LYS A 424 -7.10 31.66 -29.15
C LYS A 424 -7.07 33.17 -28.90
N ASP A 425 -7.90 33.94 -29.62
CA ASP A 425 -7.97 35.40 -29.45
C ASP A 425 -8.48 35.77 -28.06
N VAL A 426 -9.50 35.06 -27.55
CA VAL A 426 -10.00 35.26 -26.18
C VAL A 426 -8.89 35.01 -25.16
N VAL A 427 -8.15 33.89 -25.26
CA VAL A 427 -7.03 33.62 -24.35
C VAL A 427 -5.97 34.71 -24.40
N ASN A 428 -5.62 35.18 -25.59
CA ASN A 428 -4.63 36.25 -25.76
C ASN A 428 -5.09 37.56 -25.12
N ILE A 429 -6.36 37.96 -25.34
CA ILE A 429 -6.94 39.14 -24.71
C ILE A 429 -6.91 39.02 -23.18
N LEU A 430 -7.29 37.87 -22.61
CA LEU A 430 -7.27 37.66 -21.17
C LEU A 430 -5.85 37.68 -20.58
N LYS A 431 -4.86 37.13 -21.31
CA LYS A 431 -3.44 37.21 -20.92
C LYS A 431 -2.94 38.65 -20.95
N ASP A 432 -3.31 39.43 -21.97
CA ASP A 432 -2.93 40.84 -22.07
C ASP A 432 -3.54 41.66 -20.93
N VAL A 433 -4.82 41.44 -20.62
CA VAL A 433 -5.49 42.08 -19.47
C VAL A 433 -4.72 41.82 -18.18
N TRP A 434 -4.36 40.56 -17.91
CA TRP A 434 -3.61 40.21 -16.71
C TRP A 434 -2.23 40.85 -16.68
N LYS A 435 -1.52 40.86 -17.81
CA LYS A 435 -0.20 41.48 -17.93
C LYS A 435 -0.25 42.97 -17.63
N GLU A 436 -1.23 43.70 -18.20
CA GLU A 436 -1.41 45.12 -17.93
C GLU A 436 -1.87 45.39 -16.49
N LYS A 437 -2.71 44.54 -15.92
CA LYS A 437 -3.14 44.68 -14.52
C LYS A 437 -1.98 44.52 -13.55
N ILE A 438 -1.16 43.49 -13.73
CA ILE A 438 0.02 43.25 -12.89
C ILE A 438 0.99 44.44 -12.98
N ALA A 439 1.22 44.97 -14.17
CA ALA A 439 2.07 46.14 -14.36
C ALA A 439 1.50 47.39 -13.67
N LEU A 440 0.18 47.61 -13.74
CA LEU A 440 -0.48 48.75 -13.09
C LEU A 440 -0.47 48.64 -11.55
N ASP A 441 -0.81 47.47 -11.01
CA ASP A 441 -0.80 47.22 -9.57
C ASP A 441 0.64 47.36 -9.00
N GLN A 442 1.67 47.01 -9.77
CA GLN A 442 3.09 47.22 -9.41
C GLN A 442 3.50 48.70 -9.42
N GLN A 443 3.00 49.49 -10.38
CA GLN A 443 3.33 50.91 -10.50
C GLN A 443 2.62 51.78 -9.44
N THR A 444 1.38 51.42 -9.10
CA THR A 444 0.53 52.19 -8.18
C THR A 444 0.68 51.75 -6.72
N GLY A 445 1.14 50.51 -6.47
CA GLY A 445 1.27 49.95 -5.13
C GLY A 445 -0.06 49.55 -4.47
N GLU A 446 -1.19 49.80 -5.13
CA GLU A 446 -2.54 49.46 -4.68
C GLU A 446 -3.17 48.43 -5.63
N ARG A 447 -3.88 47.44 -5.06
CA ARG A 447 -4.56 46.40 -5.85
C ARG A 447 -5.91 46.91 -6.32
N SER A 448 -6.02 47.18 -7.63
CA SER A 448 -7.30 47.54 -8.24
C SER A 448 -8.25 46.34 -8.36
N SER A 449 -9.55 46.59 -8.22
CA SER A 449 -10.60 45.59 -8.38
C SER A 449 -10.67 45.10 -9.85
N LEU A 450 -10.68 43.78 -10.05
CA LEU A 450 -10.58 43.16 -11.38
C LEU A 450 -11.74 43.55 -12.33
N PRO A 451 -13.02 43.53 -11.91
CA PRO A 451 -14.12 43.94 -12.78
C PRO A 451 -14.02 45.38 -13.32
N GLU A 452 -13.54 46.31 -12.50
CA GLU A 452 -13.35 47.72 -12.83
C GLU A 452 -12.15 47.89 -13.76
N PHE A 453 -11.03 47.24 -13.44
CA PHE A 453 -9.86 47.22 -14.31
C PHE A 453 -10.20 46.63 -15.69
N PHE A 454 -10.90 45.50 -15.72
CA PHE A 454 -11.31 44.82 -16.95
C PHE A 454 -12.15 45.71 -17.86
N LEU A 455 -13.13 46.43 -17.31
CA LEU A 455 -13.90 47.41 -18.08
C LEU A 455 -13.00 48.54 -18.61
N SER A 456 -12.16 49.12 -17.75
CA SER A 456 -11.27 50.22 -18.14
C SER A 456 -10.29 49.84 -19.25
N TYR A 457 -9.76 48.61 -19.21
CA TYR A 457 -8.91 48.04 -20.25
C TYR A 457 -9.64 47.95 -21.59
N LEU A 458 -10.86 47.41 -21.58
CA LEU A 458 -11.65 47.25 -22.80
C LEU A 458 -12.05 48.61 -23.40
N GLN A 459 -12.39 49.60 -22.56
CA GLN A 459 -12.66 50.97 -22.99
C GLN A 459 -11.43 51.61 -23.63
N LYS A 460 -10.25 51.45 -23.00
CA LYS A 460 -8.98 51.96 -23.53
C LYS A 460 -8.58 51.32 -24.86
N LYS A 461 -8.74 50.00 -25.00
CA LYS A 461 -8.28 49.24 -26.17
C LYS A 461 -9.25 49.27 -27.35
N TYR A 462 -10.56 49.26 -27.08
CA TYR A 462 -11.58 49.10 -28.13
C TYR A 462 -12.59 50.26 -28.21
N GLY A 463 -12.53 51.23 -27.30
CA GLY A 463 -13.47 52.34 -27.20
C GLY A 463 -14.78 51.98 -26.50
N ASP A 464 -15.45 52.97 -25.90
CA ASP A 464 -16.60 52.75 -25.01
C ASP A 464 -17.75 51.93 -25.64
N ALA A 465 -18.09 52.21 -26.90
CA ALA A 465 -19.17 51.52 -27.59
C ALA A 465 -18.87 50.03 -27.85
N SER A 466 -17.62 49.69 -28.21
CA SER A 466 -17.22 48.30 -28.45
C SER A 466 -16.78 47.58 -27.17
N ALA A 467 -16.43 48.30 -26.10
CA ALA A 467 -16.01 47.71 -24.84
C ALA A 467 -17.13 46.86 -24.21
N VAL A 468 -18.38 47.32 -24.30
CA VAL A 468 -19.55 46.56 -23.85
C VAL A 468 -19.71 45.27 -24.66
N GLU A 469 -19.59 45.37 -25.99
CA GLU A 469 -19.70 44.21 -26.90
C GLU A 469 -18.62 43.16 -26.61
N TRP A 470 -17.39 43.60 -26.37
CA TRP A 470 -16.30 42.74 -25.95
C TRP A 470 -16.51 42.17 -24.54
N SER A 471 -17.05 42.95 -23.60
CA SER A 471 -17.29 42.48 -22.23
C SER A 471 -18.28 41.31 -22.21
N TYR A 472 -19.41 41.44 -22.91
CA TYR A 472 -20.39 40.36 -23.02
C TYR A 472 -19.85 39.16 -23.80
N THR A 473 -19.14 39.42 -24.90
CA THR A 473 -18.55 38.34 -25.70
C THR A 473 -17.54 37.54 -24.88
N LEU A 474 -16.57 38.20 -24.23
CA LEU A 474 -15.55 37.53 -23.42
C LEU A 474 -16.17 36.81 -22.22
N TYR A 475 -17.14 37.44 -21.55
CA TYR A 475 -17.84 36.84 -20.41
C TYR A 475 -18.53 35.52 -20.80
N GLU A 476 -19.25 35.49 -21.92
CA GLU A 476 -19.94 34.30 -22.40
C GLU A 476 -18.97 33.20 -22.85
N TYR A 477 -17.87 33.56 -23.52
CA TYR A 477 -16.81 32.61 -23.87
C TYR A 477 -16.18 31.97 -22.64
N MET A 478 -15.89 32.78 -21.62
CA MET A 478 -15.29 32.30 -20.38
C MET A 478 -16.24 31.40 -19.59
N ARG A 479 -17.54 31.70 -19.58
CA ARG A 479 -18.57 30.88 -18.93
C ARG A 479 -18.74 29.51 -19.57
N LEU A 480 -18.62 29.43 -20.90
CA LEU A 480 -18.90 28.22 -21.68
C LEU A 480 -17.67 27.33 -21.93
N CYS A 481 -16.45 27.80 -21.62
CA CYS A 481 -15.21 27.05 -21.85
C CYS A 481 -14.46 26.73 -20.54
N PRO A 482 -15.03 25.92 -19.62
CA PRO A 482 -14.37 25.58 -18.36
C PRO A 482 -13.12 24.70 -18.55
N SER A 483 -12.99 24.01 -19.70
CA SER A 483 -11.79 23.20 -19.97
C SER A 483 -10.52 24.03 -20.17
N ASN A 484 -10.64 25.31 -20.53
CA ASN A 484 -9.49 26.19 -20.68
C ASN A 484 -9.15 26.83 -19.33
N HIS A 485 -8.02 26.42 -18.76
CA HIS A 485 -7.56 26.90 -17.46
C HIS A 485 -7.51 28.43 -17.35
N VAL A 486 -7.07 29.14 -18.40
CA VAL A 486 -6.96 30.61 -18.41
C VAL A 486 -8.35 31.25 -18.34
N MET A 487 -9.30 30.73 -19.12
CA MET A 487 -10.68 31.23 -19.15
C MET A 487 -11.42 30.93 -17.84
N SER A 488 -11.33 29.69 -17.34
CA SER A 488 -11.98 29.29 -16.09
C SER A 488 -11.48 30.09 -14.90
N SER A 489 -10.15 30.23 -14.75
CA SER A 489 -9.57 30.97 -13.63
C SER A 489 -9.91 32.47 -13.71
N PHE A 490 -9.88 33.06 -14.91
CA PHE A 490 -10.29 34.46 -15.08
C PHE A 490 -11.77 34.64 -14.72
N TYR A 491 -12.63 33.72 -15.14
CA TYR A 491 -14.06 33.77 -14.87
C TYR A 491 -14.39 33.68 -13.37
N GLU A 492 -13.77 32.75 -12.65
CA GLU A 492 -13.96 32.55 -11.21
C GLU A 492 -13.61 33.81 -10.41
N ILE A 493 -12.46 34.42 -10.72
CA ILE A 493 -12.00 35.66 -10.08
C ILE A 493 -12.87 36.85 -10.51
N LEU A 494 -13.24 36.96 -11.79
CA LEU A 494 -14.08 38.05 -12.30
C LEU A 494 -15.50 38.03 -11.69
N THR A 495 -16.01 36.84 -11.37
CA THR A 495 -17.35 36.66 -10.79
C THR A 495 -17.37 36.61 -9.27
N GLY A 496 -16.21 36.69 -8.61
CA GLY A 496 -16.10 36.70 -7.15
C GLY A 496 -16.54 35.38 -6.50
N LYS A 497 -16.42 34.25 -7.22
CA LYS A 497 -16.72 32.92 -6.66
C LYS A 497 -15.65 32.41 -5.68
N ASP A 498 -14.51 33.09 -5.64
CA ASP A 498 -13.53 32.99 -4.58
C ASP A 498 -13.82 34.16 -3.64
N GLU A 499 -14.23 33.87 -2.39
CA GLU A 499 -14.82 34.79 -1.38
C GLU A 499 -14.06 36.11 -1.14
N GLU A 500 -12.87 36.30 -1.71
CA GLU A 500 -12.00 37.45 -1.43
C GLU A 500 -11.44 38.14 -2.69
N GLY A 501 -11.79 37.68 -3.91
CA GLY A 501 -11.13 38.22 -5.13
C GLY A 501 -9.60 38.11 -5.07
N ASN A 502 -9.10 37.16 -4.28
CA ASN A 502 -7.69 36.99 -4.01
C ASN A 502 -7.04 36.34 -5.24
N PRO A 503 -5.96 36.91 -5.81
CA PRO A 503 -5.20 36.25 -6.87
C PRO A 503 -4.35 35.08 -6.34
N GLU A 504 -4.31 34.85 -5.03
CA GLU A 504 -3.55 33.75 -4.42
C GLU A 504 -3.89 32.37 -4.97
N PRO A 505 -5.14 31.97 -5.24
CA PRO A 505 -5.45 30.68 -5.85
C PRO A 505 -4.89 30.57 -7.27
N PHE A 506 -4.98 31.61 -8.09
CA PHE A 506 -4.41 31.62 -9.45
C PHE A 506 -2.89 31.66 -9.43
N VAL A 507 -2.28 32.48 -8.57
CA VAL A 507 -0.82 32.52 -8.38
C VAL A 507 -0.33 31.20 -7.80
N ALA A 508 -1.06 30.56 -6.89
CA ALA A 508 -0.76 29.24 -6.36
C ALA A 508 -0.89 28.17 -7.45
N LYS A 509 -1.86 28.30 -8.35
CA LYS A 509 -2.04 27.37 -9.47
C LYS A 509 -0.98 27.54 -10.56
N LEU A 510 -0.57 28.77 -10.86
CA LEU A 510 0.60 29.07 -11.70
C LEU A 510 1.90 28.58 -11.05
N ARG A 511 2.07 28.75 -9.75
CA ARG A 511 3.22 28.21 -8.99
C ARG A 511 3.22 26.69 -9.03
N SER A 512 2.06 26.05 -8.83
CA SER A 512 1.92 24.60 -8.92
C SER A 512 2.24 24.11 -10.33
N GLN A 513 1.75 24.79 -11.36
CA GLN A 513 2.03 24.47 -12.76
C GLN A 513 3.53 24.59 -13.06
N TYR A 514 4.14 25.73 -12.70
CA TYR A 514 5.58 25.94 -12.87
C TYR A 514 6.41 24.90 -12.12
N VAL A 515 6.04 24.55 -10.88
CA VAL A 515 6.73 23.50 -10.10
C VAL A 515 6.57 22.13 -10.78
N SER A 516 5.37 21.79 -11.27
CA SER A 516 5.14 20.53 -11.98
C SER A 516 5.92 20.44 -13.29
N GLU A 517 5.85 21.46 -14.14
CA GLU A 517 6.58 21.53 -15.42
C GLU A 517 8.10 21.50 -15.19
N LYS A 518 8.59 22.20 -14.16
CA LYS A 518 10.00 22.16 -13.77
C LYS A 518 10.43 20.79 -13.27
N GLN A 519 9.63 20.12 -12.45
CA GLN A 519 9.92 18.76 -11.99
C GLN A 519 9.98 17.77 -13.16
N GLU A 520 9.04 17.88 -14.11
CA GLU A 520 9.05 17.05 -15.33
C GLU A 520 10.28 17.31 -16.19
N TYR A 521 10.65 18.59 -16.40
CA TYR A 521 11.84 18.96 -17.14
C TYR A 521 13.14 18.45 -16.49
N LEU A 522 13.27 18.58 -15.16
CA LEU A 522 14.41 18.04 -14.42
C LEU A 522 14.43 16.51 -14.39
N GLN A 523 13.27 15.86 -14.41
CA GLN A 523 13.19 14.41 -14.51
C GLN A 523 13.62 13.91 -15.89
N GLU A 524 13.26 14.61 -16.96
CA GLU A 524 13.75 14.34 -18.31
C GLU A 524 15.27 14.56 -18.41
N LEU A 525 15.78 15.62 -17.79
CA LEU A 525 17.22 15.86 -17.68
C LEU A 525 17.93 14.72 -16.95
N LYS A 526 17.38 14.28 -15.80
CA LYS A 526 17.90 13.12 -15.05
C LYS A 526 17.92 11.85 -15.92
N ASN A 527 16.85 11.60 -16.68
CA ASN A 527 16.79 10.45 -17.58
C ASN A 527 17.82 10.56 -18.73
N SER A 528 18.12 11.77 -19.21
CA SER A 528 19.14 12.01 -20.24
C SER A 528 20.57 11.88 -19.72
N LEU A 529 20.80 12.18 -18.44
CA LEU A 529 22.09 12.00 -17.76
C LEU A 529 22.36 10.53 -17.36
N GLY A 530 21.31 9.71 -17.23
CA GLY A 530 21.43 8.29 -16.91
C GLY A 530 21.91 8.03 -15.47
N ASP A 531 22.63 6.92 -15.26
CA ASP A 531 23.20 6.53 -13.95
C ASP A 531 24.58 7.19 -13.67
N ALA A 532 24.89 8.29 -14.34
CA ALA A 532 26.16 8.99 -14.17
C ALA A 532 26.30 9.50 -12.72
N THR A 533 27.31 8.98 -12.00
CA THR A 533 27.56 9.35 -10.60
C THR A 533 28.16 10.76 -10.49
N GLU A 534 28.81 11.20 -11.57
CA GLU A 534 29.65 12.39 -11.68
C GLU A 534 29.45 12.97 -13.09
N VAL A 535 29.11 14.26 -13.19
CA VAL A 535 28.74 14.91 -14.45
C VAL A 535 29.59 16.16 -14.64
N ASP A 536 30.24 16.27 -15.81
CA ASP A 536 30.97 17.47 -16.21
C ASP A 536 30.06 18.49 -16.94
N ALA A 537 30.57 19.71 -17.12
CA ALA A 537 29.79 20.79 -17.69
C ALA A 537 29.40 20.56 -19.16
N ASP A 538 30.20 19.79 -19.91
CA ASP A 538 29.96 19.52 -21.32
C ASP A 538 28.90 18.43 -21.51
N ASP A 539 28.90 17.42 -20.65
CA ASP A 539 27.87 16.40 -20.53
C ASP A 539 26.52 17.02 -20.15
N LEU A 540 26.51 17.96 -19.20
CA LEU A 540 25.30 18.67 -18.80
C LEU A 540 24.75 19.55 -19.93
N LYS A 541 25.63 20.26 -20.66
CA LYS A 541 25.24 21.03 -21.86
C LYS A 541 24.64 20.14 -22.93
N ALA A 542 25.29 19.01 -23.22
CA ALA A 542 24.79 18.03 -24.19
C ALA A 542 23.42 17.46 -23.79
N ALA A 543 23.21 17.20 -22.49
CA ALA A 543 21.93 16.72 -21.98
C ALA A 543 20.82 17.77 -22.14
N PHE A 544 21.08 19.05 -21.84
CA PHE A 544 20.11 20.13 -22.06
C PHE A 544 19.76 20.32 -23.54
N CYS A 545 20.75 20.34 -24.44
CA CYS A 545 20.51 20.46 -25.87
C CYS A 545 19.73 19.27 -26.45
N ARG A 546 19.87 18.08 -25.85
CA ARG A 546 19.11 16.88 -26.25
C ARG A 546 17.64 16.96 -25.85
N ILE A 547 17.33 17.50 -24.67
CA ILE A 547 15.95 17.59 -24.16
C ILE A 547 15.23 18.86 -24.60
N ASP A 548 15.96 19.93 -24.95
CA ASP A 548 15.41 21.23 -25.35
C ASP A 548 16.29 21.87 -26.45
N PRO A 549 16.11 21.47 -27.73
CA PRO A 549 16.91 21.96 -28.84
C PRO A 549 16.75 23.45 -29.14
N GLU A 550 15.69 24.08 -28.63
CA GLU A 550 15.40 25.51 -28.81
C GLU A 550 16.02 26.39 -27.70
N ILE A 551 16.76 25.80 -26.77
CA ILE A 551 17.41 26.55 -25.70
C ILE A 551 18.48 27.50 -26.28
N SER A 552 18.39 28.79 -25.92
CA SER A 552 19.43 29.76 -26.30
C SER A 552 20.71 29.54 -25.48
N ASP A 553 21.87 29.78 -26.09
CA ASP A 553 23.18 29.68 -25.42
C ASP A 553 23.25 30.51 -24.12
N GLN A 554 22.64 31.70 -24.11
CA GLN A 554 22.60 32.58 -22.92
C GLN A 554 21.82 31.96 -21.76
N THR A 555 20.73 31.23 -22.06
CA THR A 555 19.91 30.55 -21.04
C THR A 555 20.60 29.28 -20.57
N LEU A 556 21.24 28.55 -21.49
CA LEU A 556 22.03 27.38 -21.19
C LEU A 556 23.19 27.73 -20.24
N ASP A 557 23.97 28.77 -20.55
CA ASP A 557 25.07 29.24 -19.69
C ASP A 557 24.59 29.67 -18.30
N ALA A 558 23.40 30.26 -18.20
CA ALA A 558 22.79 30.59 -16.91
C ALA A 558 22.47 29.33 -16.09
N TYR A 559 21.94 28.27 -16.72
CA TYR A 559 21.66 27.00 -16.06
C TYR A 559 22.94 26.27 -15.63
N ILE A 560 23.98 26.28 -16.47
CA ILE A 560 25.29 25.74 -16.11
C ILE A 560 25.90 26.52 -14.94
N GLY A 561 25.79 27.86 -14.95
CA GLY A 561 26.21 28.70 -13.84
C GLY A 561 25.49 28.39 -12.52
N LEU A 562 24.20 28.06 -12.58
CA LEU A 562 23.42 27.60 -11.42
C LEU A 562 23.84 26.22 -10.92
N ALA A 563 24.13 25.28 -11.84
CA ALA A 563 24.53 23.92 -11.52
C ALA A 563 25.92 23.84 -10.85
N TYR A 564 26.88 24.62 -11.31
CA TYR A 564 28.27 24.58 -10.83
C TYR A 564 28.63 25.71 -9.85
N GLN A 565 27.72 26.66 -9.58
CA GLN A 565 27.96 27.81 -8.67
C GLN A 565 29.28 28.54 -8.97
N VAL A 566 29.53 28.80 -10.26
CA VAL A 566 30.81 29.33 -10.75
C VAL A 566 31.13 30.68 -10.09
N ARG A 567 32.07 30.71 -9.15
CA ARG A 567 32.82 31.93 -8.84
C ARG A 567 33.68 32.21 -10.07
N ARG A 568 33.57 33.41 -10.63
CA ARG A 568 34.41 33.86 -11.75
C ARG A 568 35.87 33.75 -11.34
N GLU A 569 36.53 32.64 -11.65
CA GLU A 569 37.97 32.46 -11.86
C GLU A 569 38.28 30.96 -11.98
N GLN A 570 38.59 30.55 -13.22
CA GLN A 570 39.11 29.24 -13.70
C GLN A 570 38.09 28.11 -13.96
N PRO A 571 38.00 27.60 -15.22
CA PRO A 571 37.16 26.48 -15.60
C PRO A 571 38.00 25.19 -15.64
N ASP A 572 38.52 24.75 -14.50
CA ASP A 572 39.17 23.43 -14.43
C ASP A 572 38.15 22.42 -13.91
N GLN A 573 37.52 21.70 -14.85
CA GLN A 573 36.91 20.37 -14.71
C GLN A 573 36.40 19.99 -13.30
N GLU A 574 35.52 20.80 -12.73
CA GLU A 574 34.87 20.47 -11.46
C GLU A 574 33.72 19.50 -11.77
N VAL A 575 34.01 18.21 -11.64
CA VAL A 575 33.00 17.16 -11.79
C VAL A 575 32.14 17.15 -10.54
N VAL A 576 30.84 17.35 -10.70
CA VAL A 576 29.89 17.46 -9.59
C VAL A 576 28.92 16.28 -9.65
N PRO A 577 28.56 15.66 -8.49
CA PRO A 577 27.59 14.58 -8.49
C PRO A 577 26.25 15.00 -9.11
N ALA A 578 25.66 14.13 -9.93
CA ALA A 578 24.43 14.41 -10.67
C ALA A 578 23.28 14.85 -9.75
N ASP A 579 23.13 14.22 -8.58
CA ASP A 579 22.11 14.58 -7.59
C ASP A 579 22.33 15.99 -7.01
N THR A 580 23.59 16.43 -6.89
CA THR A 580 23.92 17.79 -6.42
C THR A 580 23.59 18.84 -7.49
N ILE A 581 23.84 18.54 -8.76
CA ILE A 581 23.45 19.39 -9.90
C ILE A 581 21.93 19.54 -9.96
N LEU A 582 21.20 18.41 -9.89
CA LEU A 582 19.74 18.41 -9.93
C LEU A 582 19.13 19.18 -8.76
N GLU A 583 19.69 19.06 -7.55
CA GLU A 583 19.21 19.82 -6.39
C GLU A 583 19.48 21.32 -6.53
N ARG A 584 20.63 21.72 -7.09
CA ARG A 584 20.93 23.13 -7.37
C ARG A 584 19.99 23.73 -8.43
N LEU A 585 19.73 22.98 -9.51
CA LEU A 585 18.79 23.37 -10.55
C LEU A 585 17.33 23.37 -10.05
N ARG A 586 17.01 22.53 -9.06
CA ARG A 586 15.72 22.52 -8.39
C ARG A 586 15.46 23.81 -7.60
N VAL A 587 16.50 24.44 -7.08
CA VAL A 587 16.42 25.73 -6.35
C VAL A 587 16.49 26.93 -7.30
N GLY A 588 17.24 26.85 -8.40
CA GLY A 588 17.39 27.94 -9.39
C GLY A 588 16.17 28.13 -10.31
N ASP A 589 16.07 29.25 -11.02
CA ASP A 589 14.99 29.46 -12.01
C ASP A 589 15.31 28.70 -13.31
N VAL A 590 14.63 27.58 -13.53
CA VAL A 590 14.85 26.69 -14.68
C VAL A 590 13.50 26.38 -15.33
N ARG A 591 13.40 26.66 -16.62
CA ARG A 591 12.21 26.42 -17.45
C ARG A 591 12.61 25.91 -18.83
N ARG A 592 11.75 25.09 -19.42
CA ARG A 592 11.86 24.66 -20.82
C ARG A 592 11.52 25.82 -21.76
N VAL A 593 12.28 25.96 -22.84
CA VAL A 593 12.09 26.98 -23.89
C VAL A 593 11.26 26.40 -25.04
N GLY A 594 11.63 25.22 -25.55
CA GLY A 594 10.94 24.54 -26.64
C GLY A 594 9.76 23.63 -26.20
N PRO A 595 9.02 23.05 -27.14
CA PRO A 595 7.97 22.07 -26.84
C PRO A 595 8.54 20.81 -26.17
N SER A 596 7.76 20.15 -25.31
CA SER A 596 8.15 18.86 -24.71
C SER A 596 8.22 17.78 -25.80
N LEU A 597 9.32 17.03 -25.83
CA LEU A 597 9.54 15.92 -26.77
C LEU A 597 8.66 14.70 -26.47
N ARG A 598 7.84 14.71 -25.41
CA ARG A 598 6.96 13.57 -25.10
C ARG A 598 5.63 13.62 -25.88
N LYS A 599 5.65 12.76 -26.91
CA LYS A 599 4.57 12.26 -27.79
C LYS A 599 4.41 13.00 -29.11
N GLU A 600 5.46 12.98 -29.91
CA GLU A 600 5.29 12.64 -31.33
C GLU A 600 4.91 11.16 -31.41
N SER A 601 3.62 10.87 -31.61
CA SER A 601 3.24 9.63 -32.27
C SER A 601 3.80 9.71 -33.67
N THR A 602 4.75 8.82 -33.98
CA THR A 602 5.23 8.47 -35.31
C THR A 602 4.16 8.68 -36.37
N THR A 603 4.24 9.82 -37.05
CA THR A 603 3.68 10.02 -38.37
C THR A 603 4.62 9.33 -39.33
N ASP A 604 4.36 8.06 -39.62
CA ASP A 604 4.88 7.47 -40.83
C ASP A 604 4.07 8.06 -41.99
N PHE A 605 4.73 8.96 -42.70
CA PHE A 605 4.44 9.29 -44.08
C PHE A 605 4.65 8.02 -44.92
N GLU A 606 3.57 7.43 -45.43
CA GLU A 606 3.59 6.80 -46.75
C GLU A 606 2.38 7.33 -47.52
N GLY A 607 2.65 7.92 -48.68
CA GLY A 607 1.68 8.63 -49.49
C GLY A 607 0.80 7.72 -50.35
N GLU A 608 -0.45 8.12 -50.50
CA GLU A 608 -1.08 8.55 -51.76
C GLU A 608 -2.37 9.31 -51.45
#